data_AF-A0A2A4SJV8-F1
#
_entry.id   AF-A0A2A4SJV8-F1
#
_cell.length_a   1.000
_cell.length_b   1.000
_cell.length_c   1.000
_cell.angle_alpha   90.00
_cell.angle_beta   90.00
_cell.angle_gamma   90.00
#
_symmetry.space_group_name_H-M   'P 1'
#
loop_
_entity.id
_entity.type
_entity.pdbx_description
1 polymer ?
#
loop_
_entity_poly.entity_id
_entity_poly.type
_entity_poly.pdbx_seq_one_letter_code
_entity_poly.pdbx_strand_id
1 'polypeptide(L)'
;MRYFKILLSFIFILGLVPVHYIAAAALSFSPSSIEVHQEETFTVDVILNSAGVKNYTTKVEILYPADLVRIQFFSFGPNWIPLSQSGFDLVDNVNGRLIKTAGYPGGTPLAPLFGTITFSSKNEGSDLIKVSDNSLSLSARNKNILSGTSSIPVVVTSSLSPEALQTHLINVAITESPSREIATQIPIGYRFETDLEFNDHNADVAYLQICLQSSGHYSGSIDGNFGTSTKEAVTLFQEKYFEEILDPSGFSRGTGFVGEATQSKLNEECSIEQTETEEIIIDAVDELPEALFDIQIEPTESDSQDKRNVIPVFIILGLILIALVYGLYLRNKR
;
A
#
# COMPACT_ATOMS: atom_id res chain seq x y z
N MET A 1 62.83 -78.93 -5.70
CA MET A 1 63.71 -77.92 -5.08
C MET A 1 63.60 -76.61 -5.84
N ARG A 2 63.55 -75.49 -5.10
CA ARG A 2 64.00 -74.12 -5.45
C ARG A 2 63.11 -73.19 -6.31
N TYR A 3 62.36 -72.36 -5.58
CA TYR A 3 62.26 -70.89 -5.63
C TYR A 3 62.76 -70.11 -6.86
N PHE A 4 61.89 -69.27 -7.42
CA PHE A 4 62.24 -67.87 -7.73
C PHE A 4 60.99 -66.98 -7.66
N LYS A 5 60.93 -66.11 -6.63
CA LYS A 5 59.92 -65.05 -6.47
C LYS A 5 60.39 -63.84 -7.29
N ILE A 6 59.58 -63.36 -8.23
CA ILE A 6 59.72 -62.01 -8.80
C ILE A 6 58.51 -61.20 -8.33
N LEU A 7 58.75 -60.30 -7.40
CA LEU A 7 57.81 -59.31 -6.90
C LEU A 7 57.81 -58.13 -7.89
N LEU A 8 56.82 -58.05 -8.77
CA LEU A 8 56.64 -56.91 -9.67
C LEU A 8 55.84 -55.82 -8.91
N SER A 9 56.55 -54.82 -8.41
CA SER A 9 55.98 -53.63 -7.78
C SER A 9 55.31 -52.75 -8.84
N PHE A 10 53.98 -52.76 -8.89
CA PHE A 10 53.20 -51.77 -9.65
C PHE A 10 53.04 -50.51 -8.79
N ILE A 11 53.87 -49.50 -9.06
CA ILE A 11 53.67 -48.15 -8.55
C ILE A 11 52.49 -47.54 -9.32
N PHE A 12 51.33 -47.51 -8.69
CA PHE A 12 50.15 -46.81 -9.19
C PHE A 12 50.37 -45.31 -8.98
N ILE A 13 50.84 -44.61 -10.02
CA ILE A 13 50.86 -43.14 -10.02
C ILE A 13 49.40 -42.70 -10.15
N LEU A 14 48.77 -42.44 -9.01
CA LEU A 14 47.45 -41.81 -8.92
C LEU A 14 47.61 -40.37 -9.43
N GLY A 15 47.43 -40.19 -10.74
CA GLY A 15 47.39 -38.88 -11.36
C GLY A 15 46.27 -38.06 -10.73
N LEU A 16 46.64 -37.07 -9.91
CA LEU A 16 45.72 -36.06 -9.40
C LEU A 16 45.27 -35.22 -10.60
N VAL A 17 44.19 -35.64 -11.26
CA VAL A 17 43.56 -34.85 -12.31
C VAL A 17 43.02 -33.59 -11.61
N PRO A 18 43.43 -32.37 -12.00
CA PRO A 18 42.86 -31.17 -11.43
C PRO A 18 41.35 -31.19 -11.71
N VAL A 19 40.57 -31.39 -10.65
CA VAL A 19 39.12 -31.25 -10.68
C VAL A 19 38.88 -29.76 -10.94
N HIS A 20 38.66 -29.42 -12.22
CA HIS A 20 38.24 -28.09 -12.59
C HIS A 20 36.79 -27.95 -12.12
N TYR A 21 36.60 -27.33 -10.96
CA TYR A 21 35.29 -26.85 -10.55
C TYR A 21 34.87 -25.79 -11.55
N ILE A 22 33.99 -26.14 -12.48
CA ILE A 22 33.30 -25.16 -13.32
C ILE A 22 32.27 -24.51 -12.41
N ALA A 23 32.67 -23.44 -11.75
CA ALA A 23 31.75 -22.57 -11.05
C ALA A 23 30.79 -21.99 -12.10
N ALA A 24 29.50 -22.18 -11.89
CA ALA A 24 28.49 -21.85 -12.86
C ALA A 24 27.60 -20.72 -12.30
N ALA A 25 27.24 -19.81 -13.19
CA ALA A 25 26.52 -18.60 -12.83
C ALA A 25 25.12 -18.95 -12.33
N ALA A 26 24.57 -18.16 -11.43
CA ALA A 26 23.23 -18.34 -10.90
C ALA A 26 22.50 -17.00 -10.86
N LEU A 27 21.19 -17.02 -11.12
CA LEU A 27 20.33 -15.87 -10.89
C LEU A 27 19.66 -16.05 -9.52
N SER A 28 19.59 -15.00 -8.73
CA SER A 28 18.90 -15.00 -7.44
C SER A 28 18.01 -13.77 -7.32
N PHE A 29 17.07 -13.83 -6.38
CA PHE A 29 16.18 -12.72 -6.06
C PHE A 29 16.49 -12.11 -4.69
N SER A 30 16.16 -10.84 -4.53
CA SER A 30 16.12 -10.15 -3.24
C SER A 30 14.88 -9.25 -3.19
N PRO A 31 14.02 -9.32 -2.15
CA PRO A 31 14.09 -10.23 -1.00
C PRO A 31 13.85 -11.71 -1.37
N SER A 32 14.09 -12.63 -0.43
CA SER A 32 13.91 -14.08 -0.63
C SER A 32 12.47 -14.58 -0.49
N SER A 33 11.57 -13.74 0.00
CA SER A 33 10.13 -13.96 0.13
C SER A 33 9.40 -12.63 0.10
N ILE A 34 8.14 -12.63 -0.34
CA ILE A 34 7.30 -11.44 -0.43
C ILE A 34 5.97 -11.74 0.27
N GLU A 35 5.60 -10.87 1.20
CA GLU A 35 4.29 -10.85 1.84
C GLU A 35 3.77 -9.43 1.72
N VAL A 36 2.64 -9.26 1.02
CA VAL A 36 2.06 -7.94 0.71
C VAL A 36 0.55 -8.01 0.76
N HIS A 37 -0.08 -6.86 1.01
CA HIS A 37 -1.52 -6.74 0.89
C HIS A 37 -1.94 -6.51 -0.56
N GLN A 38 -3.19 -6.78 -0.86
CA GLN A 38 -3.80 -6.52 -2.17
C GLN A 38 -3.70 -5.03 -2.53
N GLU A 39 -3.47 -4.72 -3.81
CA GLU A 39 -3.25 -3.37 -4.36
C GLU A 39 -1.98 -2.64 -3.90
N GLU A 40 -1.11 -3.28 -3.11
CA GLU A 40 0.20 -2.77 -2.72
C GLU A 40 1.25 -2.93 -3.84
N THR A 41 2.25 -2.04 -3.85
CA THR A 41 3.41 -2.16 -4.73
C THR A 41 4.66 -2.62 -3.98
N PHE A 42 5.44 -3.49 -4.59
CA PHE A 42 6.71 -3.97 -4.04
C PHE A 42 7.77 -4.16 -5.12
N THR A 43 9.03 -4.31 -4.70
CA THR A 43 10.18 -4.45 -5.61
C THR A 43 10.91 -5.77 -5.41
N VAL A 44 11.38 -6.34 -6.52
CA VAL A 44 12.22 -7.55 -6.54
C VAL A 44 13.47 -7.27 -7.37
N ASP A 45 14.62 -7.39 -6.73
CA ASP A 45 15.92 -7.33 -7.38
C ASP A 45 16.31 -8.68 -7.96
N VAL A 46 16.83 -8.67 -9.17
CA VAL A 46 17.41 -9.84 -9.83
C VAL A 46 18.93 -9.67 -9.84
N ILE A 47 19.63 -10.59 -9.20
CA ILE A 47 21.09 -10.55 -9.06
C ILE A 47 21.69 -11.72 -9.84
N LEU A 48 22.70 -11.43 -10.66
CA LEU A 48 23.46 -12.46 -11.37
C LEU A 48 24.75 -12.76 -10.62
N ASN A 49 24.85 -13.90 -9.96
CA ASN A 49 26.11 -14.40 -9.44
C ASN A 49 26.89 -15.05 -10.59
N SER A 50 28.04 -14.49 -10.96
CA SER A 50 28.88 -14.98 -12.04
C SER A 50 29.79 -16.14 -11.64
N ALA A 51 29.82 -16.49 -10.34
CA ALA A 51 30.63 -17.56 -9.77
C ALA A 51 32.13 -17.47 -10.15
N GLY A 52 32.62 -16.25 -10.37
CA GLY A 52 34.01 -15.98 -10.77
C GLY A 52 34.30 -16.09 -12.27
N VAL A 53 33.31 -16.42 -13.11
CA VAL A 53 33.44 -16.47 -14.57
C VAL A 53 32.69 -15.30 -15.20
N LYS A 54 33.41 -14.44 -15.93
CA LYS A 54 32.80 -13.28 -16.60
C LYS A 54 31.68 -13.67 -17.57
N ASN A 55 30.50 -13.11 -17.36
CA ASN A 55 29.35 -13.17 -18.28
C ASN A 55 29.33 -11.88 -19.12
N TYR A 56 28.88 -11.96 -20.36
CA TYR A 56 28.88 -10.83 -21.29
C TYR A 56 27.48 -10.49 -21.77
N THR A 57 26.58 -11.46 -21.80
CA THR A 57 25.18 -11.27 -22.20
C THR A 57 24.31 -12.13 -21.32
N THR A 58 23.26 -11.54 -20.77
CA THR A 58 22.31 -12.24 -19.92
C THR A 58 20.91 -11.96 -20.43
N LYS A 59 20.16 -13.03 -20.71
CA LYS A 59 18.72 -13.01 -20.93
C LYS A 59 18.07 -13.60 -19.69
N VAL A 60 17.28 -12.80 -19.00
CA VAL A 60 16.47 -13.24 -17.87
C VAL A 60 15.03 -13.38 -18.33
N GLU A 61 14.48 -14.58 -18.18
CA GLU A 61 13.06 -14.85 -18.33
C GLU A 61 12.47 -15.19 -16.96
N ILE A 62 11.50 -14.41 -16.52
CA ILE A 62 10.82 -14.60 -15.23
C ILE A 62 9.35 -14.93 -15.49
N LEU A 63 8.87 -15.97 -14.81
CA LEU A 63 7.48 -16.37 -14.77
C LEU A 63 6.91 -15.94 -13.42
N TYR A 64 5.76 -15.29 -13.43
CA TYR A 64 5.08 -14.80 -12.23
C TYR A 64 3.57 -15.07 -12.33
N PRO A 65 2.87 -15.19 -11.19
CA PRO A 65 1.43 -15.43 -11.17
C PRO A 65 0.68 -14.18 -11.60
N ALA A 66 0.31 -14.08 -12.89
CA ALA A 66 -0.40 -12.91 -13.46
C ALA A 66 -1.75 -12.63 -12.80
N ASP A 67 -2.36 -13.64 -12.18
CA ASP A 67 -3.59 -13.49 -11.41
C ASP A 67 -3.34 -12.74 -10.09
N LEU A 68 -2.18 -12.98 -9.45
CA LEU A 68 -1.83 -12.40 -8.15
C LEU A 68 -1.08 -11.07 -8.26
N VAL A 69 -0.19 -10.91 -9.26
CA VAL A 69 0.67 -9.73 -9.38
C VAL A 69 0.82 -9.27 -10.82
N ARG A 70 1.07 -7.97 -10.99
CA ARG A 70 1.31 -7.30 -12.27
C ARG A 70 2.63 -6.54 -12.20
N ILE A 71 3.45 -6.62 -13.24
CA ILE A 71 4.62 -5.76 -13.39
C ILE A 71 4.16 -4.36 -13.82
N GLN A 72 4.54 -3.36 -13.02
CA GLN A 72 4.36 -1.95 -13.32
C GLN A 72 5.56 -1.40 -14.09
N PHE A 73 6.77 -1.76 -13.64
CA PHE A 73 8.00 -1.19 -14.17
C PHE A 73 9.18 -2.15 -14.04
N PHE A 74 10.18 -1.99 -14.91
CA PHE A 74 11.47 -2.66 -14.80
C PHE A 74 12.59 -1.66 -15.09
N SER A 75 13.63 -1.70 -14.25
CA SER A 75 14.87 -0.95 -14.46
C SER A 75 16.05 -1.89 -14.53
N PHE A 76 16.97 -1.65 -15.48
CA PHE A 76 18.25 -2.35 -15.49
C PHE A 76 19.18 -1.82 -14.40
N GLY A 77 20.02 -2.71 -13.86
CA GLY A 77 21.14 -2.29 -13.01
C GLY A 77 22.18 -1.47 -13.79
N PRO A 78 23.17 -0.90 -13.11
CA PRO A 78 24.19 -0.07 -13.74
C PRO A 78 25.03 -0.87 -14.77
N ASN A 79 25.47 -0.18 -15.82
CA ASN A 79 26.36 -0.69 -16.89
C ASN A 79 25.78 -1.77 -17.82
N TRP A 80 24.54 -2.20 -17.61
CA TRP A 80 23.85 -3.06 -18.56
C TRP A 80 23.43 -2.26 -19.79
N ILE A 81 23.75 -2.79 -20.98
CA ILE A 81 23.29 -2.25 -22.26
C ILE A 81 22.09 -3.09 -22.71
N PRO A 82 20.87 -2.54 -22.69
CA PRO A 82 19.66 -3.29 -23.00
C PRO A 82 19.59 -3.68 -24.48
N LEU A 83 19.00 -4.85 -24.74
CA LEU A 83 18.62 -5.30 -26.07
C LEU A 83 17.10 -5.31 -26.19
N SER A 84 16.55 -4.18 -26.62
CA SER A 84 15.11 -4.01 -26.81
C SER A 84 14.67 -4.43 -28.21
N GLN A 85 14.51 -5.74 -28.41
CA GLN A 85 13.98 -6.32 -29.65
C GLN A 85 12.99 -7.44 -29.32
N SER A 86 12.09 -7.72 -30.26
CA SER A 86 11.08 -8.77 -30.10
C SER A 86 11.73 -10.13 -29.80
N GLY A 87 11.19 -10.85 -28.80
CA GLY A 87 11.71 -12.12 -28.31
C GLY A 87 12.86 -12.02 -27.30
N PHE A 88 13.40 -10.81 -27.07
CA PHE A 88 14.49 -10.55 -26.11
C PHE A 88 14.12 -9.49 -25.06
N ASP A 89 13.04 -8.76 -25.31
CA ASP A 89 12.42 -7.81 -24.39
C ASP A 89 10.89 -7.99 -24.44
N LEU A 90 10.29 -8.28 -23.29
CA LEU A 90 8.84 -8.51 -23.16
C LEU A 90 8.40 -8.23 -21.72
N VAL A 91 7.28 -7.52 -21.57
CA VAL A 91 6.48 -7.52 -20.34
C VAL A 91 5.08 -7.98 -20.71
N ASP A 92 4.72 -9.19 -20.29
CA ASP A 92 3.44 -9.84 -20.59
C ASP A 92 2.69 -10.09 -19.28
N ASN A 93 1.89 -9.10 -18.88
CA ASN A 93 1.03 -9.13 -17.70
C ASN A 93 -0.22 -10.02 -17.86
N VAL A 94 -0.44 -10.61 -19.05
CA VAL A 94 -1.55 -11.53 -19.29
C VAL A 94 -1.12 -12.96 -19.00
N ASN A 95 0.05 -13.37 -19.52
CA ASN A 95 0.57 -14.73 -19.33
C ASN A 95 1.63 -14.82 -18.20
N GLY A 96 1.88 -13.74 -17.49
CA GLY A 96 2.78 -13.74 -16.35
C GLY A 96 4.23 -13.96 -16.73
N ARG A 97 4.70 -13.26 -17.78
CA ARG A 97 6.06 -13.46 -18.32
C ARG A 97 6.80 -12.14 -18.52
N LEU A 98 8.04 -12.10 -18.05
CA LEU A 98 8.99 -11.00 -18.26
C LEU A 98 10.21 -11.57 -18.99
N ILE A 99 10.66 -10.90 -20.05
CA ILE A 99 11.93 -11.19 -20.71
C ILE A 99 12.72 -9.89 -20.77
N LYS A 100 13.94 -9.90 -20.26
CA LYS A 100 14.88 -8.78 -20.39
C LYS A 100 16.24 -9.32 -20.78
N THR A 101 16.84 -8.73 -21.80
CA THR A 101 18.16 -9.10 -22.28
C THR A 101 19.07 -7.90 -22.26
N ALA A 102 20.30 -8.08 -21.75
CA ALA A 102 21.30 -7.03 -21.77
C ALA A 102 22.72 -7.59 -21.88
N GLY A 103 23.60 -6.78 -22.48
CA GLY A 103 25.04 -7.00 -22.48
C GLY A 103 25.73 -6.26 -21.34
N TYR A 104 26.84 -6.80 -20.84
CA TYR A 104 27.70 -6.15 -19.84
C TYR A 104 29.10 -5.92 -20.41
N PRO A 105 29.47 -4.69 -20.81
CA PRO A 105 30.77 -4.39 -21.37
C PRO A 105 31.92 -4.81 -20.45
N GLY A 106 32.94 -5.48 -20.99
CA GLY A 106 34.11 -5.94 -20.21
C GLY A 106 33.88 -7.17 -19.32
N GLY A 107 32.64 -7.69 -19.31
CA GLY A 107 32.21 -8.83 -18.52
C GLY A 107 31.77 -8.48 -17.10
N THR A 108 30.78 -9.20 -16.60
CA THR A 108 30.14 -8.94 -15.30
C THR A 108 31.10 -9.07 -14.11
N PRO A 109 30.92 -8.28 -13.04
CA PRO A 109 31.55 -8.54 -11.74
C PRO A 109 30.98 -9.81 -11.08
N LEU A 110 31.38 -10.11 -9.84
CA LEU A 110 30.98 -11.33 -9.15
C LEU A 110 29.44 -11.45 -8.98
N ALA A 111 28.77 -10.36 -8.63
CA ALA A 111 27.33 -10.36 -8.35
C ALA A 111 26.66 -9.03 -8.78
N PRO A 112 26.66 -8.63 -10.07
CA PRO A 112 25.93 -7.45 -10.48
C PRO A 112 24.42 -7.60 -10.27
N LEU A 113 23.79 -6.50 -9.85
CA LEU A 113 22.35 -6.30 -10.01
C LEU A 113 22.04 -6.31 -11.51
N PHE A 114 21.25 -7.28 -11.96
CA PHE A 114 20.76 -7.34 -13.34
C PHE A 114 19.67 -6.28 -13.57
N GLY A 115 18.74 -6.20 -12.64
CA GLY A 115 17.70 -5.17 -12.63
C GLY A 115 16.71 -5.34 -11.51
N THR A 116 15.85 -4.34 -11.34
CA THR A 116 14.80 -4.27 -10.32
C THR A 116 13.45 -4.29 -11.03
N ILE A 117 12.55 -5.15 -10.55
CA ILE A 117 11.18 -5.27 -11.04
C ILE A 117 10.26 -4.66 -9.99
N THR A 118 9.38 -3.75 -10.41
CA THR A 118 8.31 -3.22 -9.56
C THR A 118 7.00 -3.91 -9.91
N PHE A 119 6.41 -4.57 -8.93
CA PHE A 119 5.11 -5.22 -9.04
C PHE A 119 4.03 -4.43 -8.31
N SER A 120 2.79 -4.61 -8.72
CA SER A 120 1.58 -4.32 -7.93
C SER A 120 0.82 -5.62 -7.70
N SER A 121 0.38 -5.90 -6.48
CA SER A 121 -0.49 -7.03 -6.16
C SER A 121 -1.91 -6.81 -6.68
N LYS A 122 -2.66 -7.89 -6.91
CA LYS A 122 -4.00 -7.90 -7.54
C LYS A 122 -5.02 -8.70 -6.76
N ASN A 123 -4.84 -10.02 -6.69
CA ASN A 123 -5.76 -10.96 -6.06
C ASN A 123 -5.03 -11.64 -4.90
N GLU A 124 -5.78 -12.02 -3.87
CA GLU A 124 -5.24 -12.82 -2.78
C GLU A 124 -4.82 -14.22 -3.26
N GLY A 125 -3.81 -14.78 -2.58
CA GLY A 125 -3.30 -16.10 -2.86
C GLY A 125 -1.80 -16.19 -2.66
N SER A 126 -1.25 -17.38 -2.93
CA SER A 126 0.18 -17.61 -2.87
C SER A 126 0.64 -18.46 -4.05
N ASP A 127 1.76 -18.06 -4.65
CA ASP A 127 2.44 -18.81 -5.71
C ASP A 127 3.92 -18.38 -5.76
N LEU A 128 4.66 -18.84 -6.78
CA LEU A 128 6.08 -18.59 -6.96
C LEU A 128 6.35 -17.62 -8.11
N ILE A 129 7.24 -16.66 -7.87
CA ILE A 129 7.95 -15.95 -8.94
C ILE A 129 9.23 -16.74 -9.22
N LYS A 130 9.45 -17.16 -10.45
CA LYS A 130 10.56 -18.07 -10.81
C LYS A 130 11.33 -17.63 -12.05
N VAL A 131 12.63 -17.90 -12.04
CA VAL A 131 13.48 -17.83 -13.23
C VAL A 131 13.16 -19.04 -14.11
N SER A 132 12.85 -18.80 -15.38
CA SER A 132 12.60 -19.84 -16.39
C SER A 132 13.90 -20.45 -16.90
N ASP A 133 13.86 -21.73 -17.28
CA ASP A 133 14.97 -22.47 -17.92
C ASP A 133 15.40 -21.86 -19.26
N ASN A 134 14.55 -21.03 -19.86
CA ASN A 134 14.88 -20.27 -21.07
C ASN A 134 15.87 -19.13 -20.83
N SER A 135 16.20 -18.83 -19.57
CA SER A 135 17.20 -17.82 -19.20
C SER A 135 18.60 -18.27 -19.60
N LEU A 136 19.42 -17.31 -20.01
CA LEU A 136 20.77 -17.57 -20.52
C LEU A 136 21.74 -16.59 -19.89
N SER A 137 22.93 -17.08 -19.55
CA SER A 137 24.07 -16.22 -19.23
C SER A 137 25.29 -16.69 -20.00
N LEU A 138 25.72 -15.87 -20.96
CA LEU A 138 26.69 -16.26 -21.98
C LEU A 138 28.08 -15.74 -21.62
N SER A 139 29.06 -16.65 -21.66
CA SER A 139 30.49 -16.32 -21.61
C SER A 139 30.99 -15.71 -22.93
N ALA A 140 32.25 -15.27 -22.97
CA ALA A 140 32.91 -14.74 -24.17
C ALA A 140 32.93 -15.73 -25.36
N ARG A 141 32.71 -17.03 -25.12
CA ARG A 141 32.65 -18.08 -26.17
C ARG A 141 31.21 -18.46 -26.54
N ASN A 142 30.22 -17.66 -26.16
CA ASN A 142 28.79 -17.94 -26.33
C ASN A 142 28.32 -19.23 -25.65
N LYS A 143 29.09 -19.78 -24.70
CA LYS A 143 28.66 -20.90 -23.87
C LYS A 143 27.73 -20.37 -22.77
N ASN A 144 26.55 -20.96 -22.64
CA ASN A 144 25.67 -20.75 -21.48
C ASN A 144 26.35 -21.33 -20.24
N ILE A 145 26.54 -20.49 -19.24
CA ILE A 145 27.14 -20.84 -17.96
C ILE A 145 26.17 -20.66 -16.79
N LEU A 146 24.91 -20.33 -17.07
CA LEU A 146 23.85 -20.32 -16.07
C LEU A 146 23.55 -21.77 -15.64
N SER A 147 23.70 -22.07 -14.36
CA SER A 147 23.26 -23.31 -13.74
C SER A 147 22.48 -22.97 -12.46
N GLY A 148 21.17 -23.14 -12.50
CA GLY A 148 20.31 -22.85 -11.37
C GLY A 148 19.20 -21.89 -11.76
N THR A 149 17.98 -22.31 -11.48
CA THR A 149 16.78 -21.49 -11.50
C THR A 149 16.44 -21.17 -10.05
N SER A 150 16.28 -19.88 -9.73
CA SER A 150 15.74 -19.46 -8.45
C SER A 150 14.24 -19.23 -8.53
N SER A 151 13.57 -19.41 -7.41
CA SER A 151 12.18 -19.02 -7.20
C SER A 151 12.01 -18.41 -5.82
N ILE A 152 11.10 -17.46 -5.70
CA ILE A 152 10.68 -16.88 -4.42
C ILE A 152 9.17 -17.03 -4.24
N PRO A 153 8.69 -17.31 -3.03
CA PRO A 153 7.27 -17.25 -2.73
C PRO A 153 6.79 -15.81 -2.71
N VAL A 154 5.62 -15.58 -3.30
CA VAL A 154 4.82 -14.38 -3.13
C VAL A 154 3.51 -14.77 -2.46
N VAL A 155 3.17 -14.07 -1.38
CA VAL A 155 1.90 -14.20 -0.67
C VAL A 155 1.22 -12.84 -0.75
N VAL A 156 0.07 -12.81 -1.39
CA VAL A 156 -0.82 -11.65 -1.40
C VAL A 156 -1.96 -11.96 -0.45
N THR A 157 -2.07 -11.18 0.62
CA THR A 157 -3.19 -11.26 1.55
C THR A 157 -4.24 -10.24 1.14
N SER A 158 -5.50 -10.50 1.48
CA SER A 158 -6.58 -9.53 1.27
C SER A 158 -6.17 -8.18 1.86
N SER A 159 -6.34 -7.12 1.07
CA SER A 159 -6.43 -5.78 1.65
C SER A 159 -7.69 -5.78 2.51
N LEU A 160 -7.59 -5.39 3.79
CA LEU A 160 -8.76 -5.20 4.63
C LEU A 160 -9.56 -4.03 4.04
N SER A 161 -10.50 -4.32 3.15
CA SER A 161 -11.47 -3.34 2.67
C SER A 161 -12.38 -2.95 3.84
N PRO A 162 -12.66 -1.65 4.06
CA PRO A 162 -13.63 -1.19 5.06
C PRO A 162 -15.03 -1.82 4.94
N GLU A 163 -15.36 -2.37 3.77
CA GLU A 163 -16.65 -3.02 3.48
C GLU A 163 -16.75 -4.46 3.99
N ALA A 164 -15.62 -5.18 4.16
CA ALA A 164 -15.63 -6.54 4.69
C ALA A 164 -15.86 -6.60 6.21
N LEU A 165 -15.72 -5.46 6.92
CA LEU A 165 -16.19 -5.32 8.30
C LEU A 165 -17.72 -5.30 8.41
N GLN A 166 -18.48 -4.94 7.36
CA GLN A 166 -19.91 -4.68 7.52
C GLN A 166 -20.82 -5.91 7.55
N THR A 167 -20.34 -7.11 7.17
CA THR A 167 -21.15 -8.34 7.27
C THR A 167 -20.79 -9.24 8.46
N HIS A 168 -19.91 -8.80 9.37
CA HIS A 168 -19.66 -9.50 10.63
C HIS A 168 -19.82 -8.63 11.89
N LEU A 169 -20.63 -7.57 11.84
CA LEU A 169 -20.94 -6.73 13.00
C LEU A 169 -22.12 -7.21 13.86
N ILE A 170 -22.60 -8.46 13.73
CA ILE A 170 -23.70 -8.94 14.60
C ILE A 170 -23.29 -10.07 15.57
N ASN A 171 -22.24 -10.86 15.34
CA ASN A 171 -22.00 -12.05 16.18
C ASN A 171 -20.57 -12.27 16.75
N VAL A 172 -19.70 -11.25 16.83
CA VAL A 172 -18.44 -11.38 17.60
C VAL A 172 -18.16 -10.11 18.40
N ALA A 173 -19.14 -9.68 19.18
CA ALA A 173 -18.82 -9.02 20.43
C ALA A 173 -18.36 -10.13 21.39
N ILE A 174 -17.17 -9.94 21.98
CA ILE A 174 -16.53 -10.72 23.06
C ILE A 174 -15.44 -11.69 22.56
N THR A 175 -14.22 -11.44 23.09
CA THR A 175 -12.98 -12.25 23.04
C THR A 175 -12.34 -12.35 21.64
N GLU A 176 -11.29 -11.61 21.24
CA GLU A 176 -9.97 -11.39 21.88
C GLU A 176 -9.22 -10.14 21.32
N SER A 177 -8.21 -9.69 22.08
CA SER A 177 -7.33 -8.50 21.98
C SER A 177 -6.91 -7.97 20.59
N PRO A 178 -6.99 -6.64 20.32
CA PRO A 178 -6.55 -6.02 19.06
C PRO A 178 -5.12 -5.49 19.19
N SER A 179 -4.20 -5.98 18.37
CA SER A 179 -2.95 -5.26 18.14
C SER A 179 -2.57 -5.29 16.67
N ARG A 180 -2.52 -4.06 16.12
CA ARG A 180 -1.92 -3.63 14.85
C ARG A 180 -2.82 -3.57 13.61
N GLU A 181 -3.93 -2.84 13.73
CA GLU A 181 -4.47 -2.08 12.59
C GLU A 181 -3.82 -0.69 12.59
N ILE A 182 -3.26 -0.27 11.45
CA ILE A 182 -2.70 1.07 11.28
C ILE A 182 -3.88 2.04 11.19
N ALA A 183 -4.03 2.88 12.22
CA ALA A 183 -5.07 3.88 12.27
C ALA A 183 -4.89 4.92 11.14
N THR A 184 -5.88 5.06 10.26
CA THR A 184 -5.93 6.13 9.26
C THR A 184 -6.67 7.37 9.76
N GLN A 185 -7.32 7.28 10.93
CA GLN A 185 -8.03 8.36 11.60
C GLN A 185 -8.11 8.06 13.11
N ILE A 186 -8.19 9.10 13.94
CA ILE A 186 -8.42 8.95 15.39
C ILE A 186 -9.91 8.62 15.61
N PRO A 187 -10.26 7.58 16.39
CA PRO A 187 -11.65 7.25 16.71
C PRO A 187 -12.42 8.40 17.36
N ILE A 188 -13.70 8.50 17.05
CA ILE A 188 -14.58 9.51 17.65
C ILE A 188 -14.63 9.27 19.17
N GLY A 189 -14.32 10.32 19.95
CA GLY A 189 -14.29 10.26 21.41
C GLY A 189 -13.02 9.65 22.00
N TYR A 190 -12.00 9.35 21.19
CA TYR A 190 -10.69 8.92 21.68
C TYR A 190 -10.02 10.03 22.51
N ARG A 191 -9.36 9.62 23.60
CA ARG A 191 -8.53 10.48 24.44
C ARG A 191 -7.24 9.75 24.77
N PHE A 192 -6.13 10.47 24.78
CA PHE A 192 -4.87 10.00 25.32
C PHE A 192 -4.98 9.91 26.84
N GLU A 193 -4.90 8.69 27.37
CA GLU A 193 -4.98 8.38 28.82
C GLU A 193 -3.81 7.51 29.30
N THR A 194 -2.96 7.06 28.39
CA THR A 194 -1.83 6.18 28.65
C THR A 194 -0.53 6.85 28.26
N ASP A 195 0.51 6.61 29.06
CA ASP A 195 1.85 7.07 28.76
C ASP A 195 2.37 6.40 27.48
N LEU A 196 3.00 7.19 26.60
CA LEU A 196 3.65 6.70 25.37
C LEU A 196 5.10 7.15 25.32
N GLU A 197 5.99 6.24 24.96
CA GLU A 197 7.43 6.47 24.92
C GLU A 197 8.15 5.78 23.76
N PHE A 198 9.45 6.08 23.63
CA PHE A 198 10.29 5.53 22.58
C PHE A 198 10.33 4.00 22.63
N ASN A 199 10.17 3.36 21.47
CA ASN A 199 9.94 1.93 21.29
C ASN A 199 8.54 1.41 21.67
N ASP A 200 7.55 2.27 21.89
CA ASP A 200 6.15 1.80 21.91
C ASP A 200 5.65 1.50 20.50
N HIS A 201 4.84 0.45 20.39
CA HIS A 201 4.30 -0.05 19.13
C HIS A 201 2.83 -0.43 19.31
N ASN A 202 1.91 0.52 19.14
CA ASN A 202 0.47 0.29 19.34
C ASN A 202 -0.38 1.31 18.55
N ALA A 203 -1.71 1.22 18.67
CA ALA A 203 -2.64 2.13 18.01
C ALA A 203 -2.58 3.57 18.57
N ASP A 204 -2.31 3.71 19.87
CA ASP A 204 -2.22 5.02 20.55
C ASP A 204 -1.05 5.85 20.01
N VAL A 205 0.06 5.20 19.65
CA VAL A 205 1.17 5.81 18.93
C VAL A 205 0.76 6.26 17.53
N ALA A 206 -0.08 5.51 16.83
CA ALA A 206 -0.59 5.93 15.52
C ALA A 206 -1.50 7.15 15.65
N TYR A 207 -2.37 7.20 16.67
CA TYR A 207 -3.20 8.37 16.97
C TYR A 207 -2.34 9.58 17.34
N LEU A 208 -1.28 9.38 18.12
CA LEU A 208 -0.28 10.41 18.42
C LEU A 208 0.35 10.96 17.14
N GLN A 209 0.80 10.09 16.23
CA GLN A 209 1.40 10.48 14.95
C GLN A 209 0.44 11.30 14.07
N ILE A 210 -0.84 10.91 13.98
CA ILE A 210 -1.89 11.68 13.29
C ILE A 210 -2.00 13.08 13.90
N CYS A 211 -2.05 13.14 15.23
CA CYS A 211 -2.19 14.39 15.95
C CYS A 211 -1.00 15.35 15.77
N LEU A 212 0.20 14.80 15.82
CA LEU A 212 1.41 15.57 15.63
C LEU A 212 1.54 16.04 14.17
N GLN A 213 1.00 15.28 13.21
CA GLN A 213 0.97 15.69 11.81
C GLN A 213 -0.03 16.81 11.56
N SER A 214 -1.25 16.73 12.13
CA SER A 214 -2.25 17.79 12.00
C SER A 214 -1.81 19.11 12.63
N SER A 215 -1.08 19.04 13.73
CA SER A 215 -0.49 20.22 14.41
C SER A 215 0.81 20.73 13.76
N GLY A 216 1.33 20.03 12.75
CA GLY A 216 2.51 20.43 11.96
C GLY A 216 3.87 20.06 12.55
N HIS A 217 3.92 19.22 13.60
CA HIS A 217 5.16 18.79 14.26
C HIS A 217 5.72 17.49 13.69
N TYR A 218 4.92 16.70 12.97
CA TYR A 218 5.31 15.40 12.42
C TYR A 218 5.12 15.34 10.90
N SER A 219 6.15 14.87 10.20
CA SER A 219 6.16 14.66 8.74
C SER A 219 6.49 13.21 8.35
N GLY A 220 6.59 12.32 9.35
CA GLY A 220 6.87 10.90 9.15
C GLY A 220 5.62 10.10 8.77
N SER A 221 5.79 8.78 8.64
CA SER A 221 4.69 7.85 8.35
C SER A 221 3.90 7.54 9.62
N ILE A 222 2.58 7.47 9.52
CA ILE A 222 1.72 6.98 10.61
C ILE A 222 1.78 5.45 10.57
N ASP A 223 2.69 4.87 11.35
CA ASP A 223 2.99 3.43 11.36
C ASP A 223 2.77 2.78 12.74
N GLY A 224 2.34 3.57 13.73
CA GLY A 224 2.15 3.13 15.10
C GLY A 224 3.45 2.80 15.83
N ASN A 225 4.61 3.19 15.28
CA ASN A 225 5.92 2.95 15.89
C ASN A 225 6.48 4.25 16.46
N PHE A 226 6.76 4.25 17.76
CA PHE A 226 7.34 5.40 18.45
C PHE A 226 8.87 5.37 18.26
N GLY A 227 9.30 5.68 17.04
CA GLY A 227 10.70 5.79 16.65
C GLY A 227 11.29 7.17 16.92
N THR A 228 12.48 7.40 16.36
CA THR A 228 13.23 8.65 16.55
C THR A 228 12.47 9.87 16.03
N SER A 229 11.84 9.76 14.86
CA SER A 229 11.06 10.84 14.26
C SER A 229 9.82 11.20 15.10
N THR A 230 9.11 10.19 15.64
CA THR A 230 7.95 10.41 16.52
C THR A 230 8.40 11.09 17.82
N LYS A 231 9.54 10.67 18.39
CA LYS A 231 10.13 11.30 19.58
C LYS A 231 10.49 12.75 19.36
N GLU A 232 11.15 13.07 18.25
CA GLU A 232 11.49 14.44 17.88
C GLU A 232 10.24 15.31 17.72
N ALA A 233 9.18 14.79 17.09
CA ALA A 233 7.93 15.51 16.95
C ALA A 233 7.22 15.76 18.30
N VAL A 234 7.25 14.80 19.22
CA VAL A 234 6.78 15.00 20.59
C VAL A 234 7.60 16.09 21.28
N THR A 235 8.93 16.06 21.18
CA THR A 235 9.79 17.12 21.73
C THR A 235 9.40 18.50 21.20
N LEU A 236 9.20 18.63 19.88
CA LEU A 236 8.79 19.90 19.26
C LEU A 236 7.39 20.35 19.73
N PHE A 237 6.44 19.44 19.83
CA PHE A 237 5.10 19.73 20.36
C PHE A 237 5.17 20.23 21.81
N GLN A 238 5.98 19.57 22.64
CA GLN A 238 6.16 19.96 24.04
C GLN A 238 6.83 21.33 24.18
N GLU A 239 7.79 21.65 23.32
CA GLU A 239 8.44 22.96 23.30
C GLU A 239 7.51 24.07 22.81
N LYS A 240 6.54 23.74 21.93
CA LYS A 240 5.50 24.70 21.50
C LYS A 240 4.56 25.07 22.66
N TYR A 241 4.16 24.10 23.48
CA TYR A 241 3.27 24.30 24.65
C TYR A 241 4.07 24.22 25.96
N PHE A 242 5.16 24.99 26.02
CA PHE A 242 6.13 24.95 27.12
C PHE A 242 5.49 25.26 28.48
N GLU A 243 4.65 26.30 28.54
CA GLU A 243 4.05 26.78 29.80
C GLU A 243 3.06 25.76 30.38
N GLU A 244 2.39 24.99 29.53
CA GLU A 244 1.40 23.99 29.93
C GLU A 244 2.02 22.62 30.21
N ILE A 245 3.07 22.24 29.47
CA ILE A 245 3.62 20.88 29.53
C ILE A 245 4.93 20.82 30.34
N LEU A 246 5.85 21.75 30.12
CA LEU A 246 7.23 21.64 30.60
C LEU A 246 7.49 22.44 31.88
N ASP A 247 7.02 23.70 31.94
CA ASP A 247 7.23 24.60 33.09
C ASP A 247 6.68 24.05 34.42
N PRO A 248 5.45 23.47 34.48
CA PRO A 248 4.90 22.95 35.74
C PRO A 248 5.71 21.79 36.32
N SER A 249 6.39 21.04 35.45
CA SER A 249 7.25 19.91 35.81
C SER A 249 8.73 20.28 35.92
N GLY A 250 9.09 21.56 35.73
CA GLY A 250 10.46 22.07 35.81
C GLY A 250 11.38 21.61 34.67
N PHE A 251 10.83 21.17 33.54
CA PHE A 251 11.62 20.80 32.37
C PHE A 251 11.95 22.03 31.53
N SER A 252 13.21 22.15 31.10
CA SER A 252 13.67 23.27 30.26
C SER A 252 13.63 22.97 28.76
N ARG A 253 13.35 21.71 28.39
CA ARG A 253 13.34 21.20 27.01
C ARG A 253 12.36 20.04 26.88
N GLY A 254 11.87 19.79 25.67
CA GLY A 254 10.98 18.66 25.42
C GLY A 254 11.66 17.33 25.74
N THR A 255 10.96 16.46 26.45
CA THR A 255 11.46 15.16 26.92
C THR A 255 11.31 14.08 25.86
N GLY A 256 10.37 14.26 24.93
CA GLY A 256 9.99 13.25 23.93
C GLY A 256 9.21 12.09 24.55
N PHE A 257 8.69 12.26 25.77
CA PHE A 257 7.86 11.31 26.51
C PHE A 257 6.45 11.87 26.68
N VAL A 258 5.40 11.10 26.34
CA VAL A 258 4.01 11.54 26.39
C VAL A 258 3.40 11.14 27.73
N GLY A 259 3.64 11.95 28.76
CA GLY A 259 3.00 11.81 30.09
C GLY A 259 1.73 12.65 30.24
N GLU A 260 1.14 12.62 31.43
CA GLU A 260 -0.15 13.28 31.78
C GLU A 260 -0.32 14.71 31.21
N ALA A 261 0.66 15.59 31.40
CA ALA A 261 0.57 16.96 30.89
C ALA A 261 0.56 17.03 29.34
N THR A 262 1.35 16.18 28.69
CA THR A 262 1.35 16.09 27.21
C THR A 262 0.05 15.48 26.70
N GLN A 263 -0.47 14.45 27.37
CA GLN A 263 -1.75 13.81 27.03
C GLN A 263 -2.91 14.79 27.15
N SER A 264 -2.98 15.57 28.23
CA SER A 264 -3.99 16.62 28.40
C SER A 264 -3.94 17.61 27.26
N LYS A 265 -2.74 18.09 26.91
CA LYS A 265 -2.59 19.06 25.84
C LYS A 265 -2.91 18.47 24.46
N LEU A 266 -2.51 17.23 24.20
CA LEU A 266 -2.92 16.51 23.00
C LEU A 266 -4.45 16.38 22.94
N ASN A 267 -5.13 16.04 24.02
CA ASN A 267 -6.60 15.95 24.01
C ASN A 267 -7.28 17.29 23.69
N GLU A 268 -6.69 18.42 24.08
CA GLU A 268 -7.18 19.75 23.70
C GLU A 268 -6.92 20.05 22.21
N GLU A 269 -5.69 19.87 21.74
CA GLU A 269 -5.27 20.24 20.37
C GLU A 269 -5.76 19.26 19.30
N CYS A 270 -6.01 18.01 19.70
CA CYS A 270 -6.46 16.91 18.84
C CYS A 270 -7.95 16.62 18.94
N SER A 271 -8.70 17.41 19.71
CA SER A 271 -10.15 17.29 19.75
C SER A 271 -10.68 17.44 18.34
N ILE A 272 -11.06 16.31 17.71
CA ILE A 272 -11.89 16.32 16.54
C ILE A 272 -13.22 16.87 17.05
N GLU A 273 -13.41 18.19 16.93
CA GLU A 273 -14.69 18.81 17.17
C GLU A 273 -15.71 18.04 16.34
N GLN A 274 -16.71 17.49 17.03
CA GLN A 274 -17.94 17.06 16.41
C GLN A 274 -18.49 18.30 15.69
N THR A 275 -18.18 18.44 14.41
CA THR A 275 -19.03 19.22 13.53
C THR A 275 -20.30 18.38 13.42
N GLU A 276 -21.25 18.69 14.30
CA GLU A 276 -22.64 18.28 14.17
C GLU A 276 -23.06 18.52 12.72
N THR A 277 -23.22 17.42 11.98
CA THR A 277 -24.10 17.41 10.82
C THR A 277 -25.52 17.57 11.35
N GLU A 278 -25.98 18.81 11.48
CA GLU A 278 -27.38 19.09 11.18
C GLU A 278 -27.58 18.73 9.70
N GLU A 279 -28.25 17.61 9.43
CA GLU A 279 -29.57 17.64 8.77
C GLU A 279 -30.24 16.25 8.75
N ILE A 280 -31.30 16.19 9.56
CA ILE A 280 -32.63 15.63 9.27
C ILE A 280 -32.76 14.10 9.24
N ILE A 281 -33.07 13.58 10.43
CA ILE A 281 -33.77 12.30 10.61
C ILE A 281 -35.14 12.38 9.94
N ILE A 282 -35.32 11.47 8.98
CA ILE A 282 -36.61 11.01 8.50
C ILE A 282 -37.21 10.17 9.64
N ASP A 283 -38.18 10.73 10.36
CA ASP A 283 -39.37 10.03 10.88
C ASP A 283 -40.13 10.94 11.85
N ALA A 284 -41.14 11.63 11.32
CA ALA A 284 -42.33 12.04 12.05
C ALA A 284 -43.46 12.28 11.04
N VAL A 285 -44.07 11.16 10.66
CA VAL A 285 -45.49 11.10 10.30
C VAL A 285 -46.30 11.62 11.49
N ASP A 286 -47.31 12.44 11.21
CA ASP A 286 -48.42 12.86 12.09
C ASP A 286 -48.06 13.55 13.42
N GLU A 287 -48.27 14.87 13.49
CA GLU A 287 -49.42 15.45 14.22
C GLU A 287 -49.49 16.98 14.05
N LEU A 288 -50.65 17.43 13.56
CA LEU A 288 -51.06 18.83 13.44
C LEU A 288 -51.25 19.48 14.82
N PRO A 289 -50.90 20.76 15.01
CA PRO A 289 -51.67 21.64 15.87
C PRO A 289 -52.69 22.43 15.02
N GLU A 290 -53.96 22.11 15.21
CA GLU A 290 -55.08 22.94 14.83
C GLU A 290 -54.97 24.34 15.48
N ALA A 291 -54.65 25.36 14.68
CA ALA A 291 -54.96 26.78 14.88
C ALA A 291 -54.24 27.56 13.77
N LEU A 292 -54.89 28.01 12.70
CA LEU A 292 -55.84 29.12 12.70
C LEU A 292 -56.74 28.99 11.48
N PHE A 293 -57.87 28.30 11.65
CA PHE A 293 -59.03 28.48 10.80
C PHE A 293 -59.85 29.61 11.42
N ASP A 294 -59.60 30.85 11.00
CA ASP A 294 -60.58 31.93 11.05
C ASP A 294 -60.12 33.05 10.12
N ILE A 295 -60.37 32.86 8.82
CA ILE A 295 -60.65 33.98 7.94
C ILE A 295 -62.03 33.73 7.37
N GLN A 296 -63.01 34.38 8.00
CA GLN A 296 -64.35 34.59 7.47
C GLN A 296 -64.24 35.06 6.02
N ILE A 297 -64.82 34.27 5.12
CA ILE A 297 -65.23 34.75 3.82
C ILE A 297 -66.48 35.60 4.06
N GLU A 298 -66.32 36.92 4.08
CA GLU A 298 -67.41 37.85 3.79
C GLU A 298 -67.14 38.57 2.45
N PRO A 299 -68.21 38.87 1.69
CA PRO A 299 -68.16 39.01 0.24
C PRO A 299 -67.66 40.39 -0.20
N THR A 300 -66.88 40.40 -1.27
CA THR A 300 -66.64 41.62 -2.07
C THR A 300 -67.69 41.74 -3.17
N GLU A 301 -68.58 42.73 -3.03
CA GLU A 301 -69.34 43.37 -4.12
C GLU A 301 -69.72 44.76 -3.55
N SER A 302 -69.39 45.91 -4.13
CA SER A 302 -69.58 46.44 -5.48
C SER A 302 -68.66 47.69 -5.57
N ASP A 303 -67.95 47.99 -6.65
CA ASP A 303 -68.55 48.61 -7.83
C ASP A 303 -67.56 48.65 -9.02
N SER A 304 -68.14 48.69 -10.23
CA SER A 304 -67.56 48.99 -11.54
C SER A 304 -66.83 47.87 -12.31
N GLN A 305 -67.67 47.04 -12.91
CA GLN A 305 -67.74 46.76 -14.36
C GLN A 305 -66.45 46.83 -15.22
N ASP A 306 -66.19 45.67 -15.80
CA ASP A 306 -65.59 45.39 -17.11
C ASP A 306 -64.07 45.15 -17.19
N LYS A 307 -63.81 43.90 -17.59
CA LYS A 307 -62.55 43.16 -17.59
C LYS A 307 -61.90 43.30 -18.96
N ARG A 308 -60.64 43.76 -18.98
CA ARG A 308 -59.66 43.28 -19.96
C ARG A 308 -58.48 42.63 -19.26
N ASN A 309 -58.44 41.32 -19.44
CA ASN A 309 -57.37 40.36 -19.17
C ASN A 309 -55.97 40.95 -18.98
N VAL A 310 -55.46 40.81 -17.75
CA VAL A 310 -54.04 40.52 -17.51
C VAL A 310 -54.00 39.39 -16.49
N ILE A 311 -53.85 38.14 -16.97
CA ILE A 311 -53.51 37.04 -16.07
C ILE A 311 -52.06 37.30 -15.63
N PRO A 312 -51.76 37.36 -14.32
CA PRO A 312 -50.43 37.65 -13.86
C PRO A 312 -49.46 36.55 -14.32
N VAL A 313 -48.37 36.97 -14.95
CA VAL A 313 -47.31 36.15 -15.57
C VAL A 313 -46.77 35.06 -14.62
N PHE A 314 -46.87 35.27 -13.30
CA PHE A 314 -46.46 34.32 -12.27
C PHE A 314 -47.32 33.04 -12.22
N ILE A 315 -48.62 33.11 -12.53
CA ILE A 315 -49.50 31.93 -12.56
C ILE A 315 -49.19 31.05 -13.78
N ILE A 316 -48.84 31.68 -14.91
CA ILE A 316 -48.48 30.96 -16.14
C ILE A 316 -47.11 30.28 -16.00
N LEU A 317 -46.12 30.94 -15.37
CA LEU A 317 -44.82 30.32 -15.09
C LEU A 317 -44.92 29.15 -14.11
N GLY A 318 -45.76 29.25 -13.07
CA GLY A 318 -45.96 28.17 -12.10
C GLY A 318 -46.55 26.90 -12.74
N LEU A 319 -47.52 27.05 -13.64
CA LEU A 319 -48.13 25.91 -14.34
C LEU A 319 -47.19 25.28 -15.38
N ILE A 320 -46.31 26.06 -16.01
CA ILE A 320 -45.29 25.54 -16.94
C ILE A 320 -44.22 24.73 -16.18
N LEU A 321 -43.82 25.16 -14.98
CA LEU A 321 -42.85 24.44 -14.15
C LEU A 321 -43.40 23.09 -13.69
N ILE A 322 -44.67 23.05 -13.25
CA ILE A 322 -45.37 21.82 -12.85
C ILE A 322 -45.48 20.85 -14.04
N ALA A 323 -45.80 21.34 -15.24
CA ALA A 323 -45.89 20.51 -16.44
C ALA A 323 -44.52 19.94 -16.90
N LEU A 324 -43.42 20.69 -16.75
CA LEU A 324 -42.07 20.22 -17.07
C LEU A 324 -41.58 19.14 -16.09
N VAL A 325 -41.84 19.33 -14.79
CA VAL A 325 -41.53 18.33 -13.75
C VAL A 325 -42.33 17.04 -13.99
N TYR A 326 -43.62 17.16 -14.34
CA TYR A 326 -44.48 16.00 -14.62
C TYR A 326 -44.10 15.29 -15.95
N GLY A 327 -43.67 16.04 -16.97
CA GLY A 327 -43.19 15.49 -18.24
C GLY A 327 -41.87 14.71 -18.11
N LEU A 328 -40.94 15.19 -17.27
CA LEU A 328 -39.70 14.47 -16.95
C LEU A 328 -39.97 13.20 -16.14
N TYR A 329 -40.92 13.27 -15.20
CA TYR A 329 -41.36 12.13 -14.40
C TYR A 329 -41.95 10.99 -15.27
N LEU A 330 -42.78 11.31 -16.28
CA LEU A 330 -43.36 10.29 -17.17
C LEU A 330 -42.35 9.71 -18.19
N ARG A 331 -41.31 10.47 -18.56
CA ARG A 331 -40.26 9.99 -19.48
C ARG A 331 -39.33 8.97 -18.82
N ASN A 332 -39.15 9.03 -17.51
CA ASN A 332 -38.31 8.09 -16.75
C ASN A 332 -39.05 6.77 -16.40
N LYS A 333 -40.35 6.67 -16.74
CA LYS A 333 -41.22 5.53 -16.43
C LYS A 333 -41.65 4.74 -17.68
N ARG A 334 -41.04 4.97 -18.85
CA ARG A 334 -41.23 4.17 -20.07
C ARG A 334 -39.97 3.45 -20.47
#